data_AF-A0A3A9XUF8-F1
#
_entry.id   AF-A0A3A9XUF8-F1
#
_cell.length_a   1.000
_cell.length_b   1.000
_cell.length_c   1.000
_cell.angle_alpha   90.00
_cell.angle_beta   90.00
_cell.angle_gamma   90.00
#
_symmetry.space_group_name_H-M   'P 1'
#
loop_
_entity.id
_entity.type
_entity.pdbx_description
1 polymer ?
#
loop_
_entity_poly.entity_id
_entity_poly.type
_entity_poly.pdbx_seq_one_letter_code
_entity_poly.pdbx_strand_id
1 'polypeptide(L)'
;MESGKLRRAYEEVLAEVDAGGFGPPPAGQLSAEQIVAHLAANDELMVAATEAVLAGAPFAYYDLETIHRPQVDALVAEHGGLDGLAALLRATSGKLCTLTDRLGLAAETPVETHLREGFDLRVEDTLPWGRTLDLHTTVHLPKHLAQLRMLRRG
;
A
#
# COMPACT_ATOMS: atom_id res chain seq x y z
N MET A 1 1.89 -7.57 15.99
CA MET A 1 0.86 -7.17 15.01
C MET A 1 0.20 -8.42 14.47
N GLU A 2 -1.12 -8.55 14.55
CA GLU A 2 -1.82 -9.71 14.01
C GLU A 2 -1.88 -9.58 12.49
N SER A 3 -1.07 -10.34 11.76
CA SER A 3 -1.06 -10.39 10.30
C SER A 3 -2.43 -10.66 9.68
N GLY A 4 -3.34 -11.30 10.44
CA GLY A 4 -4.75 -11.46 10.07
C GLY A 4 -5.50 -10.13 9.87
N LYS A 5 -5.07 -9.02 10.50
CA LYS A 5 -5.65 -7.69 10.24
C LYS A 5 -5.23 -7.15 8.88
N LEU A 6 -3.94 -7.25 8.53
CA LEU A 6 -3.42 -6.81 7.24
C LEU A 6 -4.08 -7.59 6.09
N ARG A 7 -4.19 -8.91 6.22
CA ARG A 7 -4.86 -9.76 5.21
C ARG A 7 -6.32 -9.35 5.00
N ARG A 8 -7.08 -9.12 6.07
CA ARG A 8 -8.47 -8.64 5.97
C ARG A 8 -8.58 -7.27 5.30
N ALA A 9 -7.68 -6.34 5.62
CA ALA A 9 -7.67 -5.03 4.98
C ALA A 9 -7.45 -5.14 3.46
N TYR A 10 -6.52 -5.99 3.02
CA TYR A 10 -6.34 -6.26 1.58
C TYR A 10 -7.53 -7.00 0.96
N GLU A 11 -8.13 -7.97 1.65
CA GLU A 11 -9.34 -8.65 1.17
C GLU A 11 -10.46 -7.65 0.89
N GLU A 12 -10.66 -6.64 1.75
CA GLU A 12 -11.64 -5.58 1.52
C GLU A 12 -11.29 -4.70 0.31
N VAL A 13 -10.02 -4.32 0.15
CA VAL A 13 -9.55 -3.55 -1.02
C VAL A 13 -9.73 -4.34 -2.31
N LEU A 14 -9.27 -5.60 -2.33
CA LEU A 14 -9.34 -6.46 -3.51
C LEU A 14 -10.79 -6.78 -3.88
N ALA A 15 -11.67 -6.98 -2.89
CA ALA A 15 -13.10 -7.15 -3.16
C ALA A 15 -13.73 -5.89 -3.80
N GLU A 16 -13.29 -4.69 -3.40
CA GLU A 16 -13.75 -3.45 -4.03
C GLU A 16 -13.23 -3.33 -5.46
N VAL A 17 -11.94 -3.63 -5.70
CA VAL A 17 -11.33 -3.67 -7.04
C VAL A 17 -12.07 -4.65 -7.94
N ASP A 18 -12.36 -5.86 -7.45
CA ASP A 18 -13.05 -6.92 -8.20
C ASP A 18 -14.50 -6.59 -8.51
N ALA A 19 -15.15 -5.78 -7.67
CA ALA A 19 -16.49 -5.31 -7.97
C ALA A 19 -16.52 -4.34 -9.17
N GLY A 20 -15.40 -3.67 -9.46
CA GLY A 20 -15.25 -2.78 -10.60
C GLY A 20 -16.33 -1.67 -10.66
N GLY A 21 -16.66 -1.25 -11.89
CA GLY A 21 -17.71 -0.25 -12.12
C GLY A 21 -17.33 1.16 -11.69
N PHE A 22 -16.03 1.48 -11.68
CA PHE A 22 -15.53 2.79 -11.29
C PHE A 22 -15.83 3.85 -12.35
N GLY A 23 -16.41 4.97 -11.92
CA GLY A 23 -16.59 6.17 -12.72
C GLY A 23 -15.30 6.99 -12.84
N PRO A 24 -15.33 8.09 -13.61
CA PRO A 24 -14.19 8.98 -13.76
C PRO A 24 -13.82 9.64 -12.42
N PRO A 25 -12.53 9.88 -12.13
CA PRO A 25 -12.14 10.53 -10.90
C PRO A 25 -12.57 12.01 -10.88
N PRO A 26 -12.93 12.55 -9.70
CA PRO A 26 -13.06 13.99 -9.53
C PRO A 26 -11.77 14.72 -9.92
N ALA A 27 -11.89 15.98 -10.34
CA ALA A 27 -10.74 16.79 -10.74
C ALA A 27 -9.66 16.82 -9.64
N GLY A 28 -8.43 16.49 -10.01
CA GLY A 28 -7.28 16.45 -9.10
C GLY A 28 -7.14 15.16 -8.29
N GLN A 29 -8.09 14.22 -8.37
CA GLN A 29 -8.00 12.93 -7.68
C GLN A 29 -7.39 11.83 -8.58
N LEU A 30 -7.06 10.69 -7.98
CA LEU A 30 -6.56 9.51 -8.68
C LEU A 30 -7.75 8.71 -9.25
N SER A 31 -7.58 8.11 -10.44
CA SER A 31 -8.47 7.07 -10.96
C SER A 31 -8.32 5.77 -10.18
N ALA A 32 -9.21 4.81 -10.43
CA ALA A 32 -9.11 3.49 -9.79
C ALA A 32 -7.78 2.79 -10.15
N GLU A 33 -7.37 2.85 -11.41
CA GLU A 33 -6.08 2.31 -11.86
C GLU A 33 -4.92 2.97 -11.12
N GLN A 34 -4.93 4.29 -10.98
CA GLN A 34 -3.86 5.01 -10.30
C GLN A 34 -3.81 4.69 -8.80
N ILE A 35 -4.96 4.50 -8.15
CA ILE A 35 -5.01 4.06 -6.75
C ILE A 35 -4.42 2.65 -6.61
N VAL A 36 -4.82 1.71 -7.47
CA VAL A 36 -4.32 0.33 -7.41
C VAL A 36 -2.82 0.26 -7.73
N ALA A 37 -2.35 1.03 -8.71
CA ALA A 37 -0.94 1.14 -9.04
C ALA A 37 -0.11 1.72 -7.88
N HIS A 38 -0.62 2.77 -7.23
CA HIS A 38 0.00 3.36 -6.03
C HIS A 38 0.12 2.34 -4.89
N LEU A 39 -0.97 1.62 -4.58
CA LEU A 39 -0.96 0.59 -3.55
C LEU A 39 0.05 -0.52 -3.85
N ALA A 40 0.07 -1.02 -5.08
CA ALA A 40 0.99 -2.08 -5.49
C ALA A 40 2.46 -1.62 -5.40
N ALA A 41 2.78 -0.40 -5.84
CA ALA A 41 4.12 0.15 -5.73
C ALA A 41 4.56 0.34 -4.27
N ASN A 42 3.65 0.82 -3.41
CA ASN A 42 3.92 0.96 -1.99
C ASN A 42 4.18 -0.41 -1.33
N ASP A 43 3.40 -1.44 -1.70
CA ASP A 43 3.59 -2.80 -1.22
C ASP A 43 4.98 -3.36 -1.57
N GLU A 44 5.51 -3.07 -2.76
CA GLU A 44 6.86 -3.49 -3.15
C GLU A 44 7.95 -2.88 -2.26
N LEU A 45 7.82 -1.60 -1.89
CA LEU A 45 8.74 -0.97 -0.93
C LEU A 45 8.61 -1.58 0.47
N MET A 46 7.38 -1.82 0.93
CA MET A 46 7.16 -2.46 2.22
C MET A 46 7.70 -3.90 2.23
N VAL A 47 7.60 -4.61 1.11
CA VAL A 47 8.21 -5.93 0.93
C VAL A 47 9.73 -5.84 1.07
N ALA A 48 10.38 -4.91 0.37
CA ALA A 48 11.83 -4.71 0.44
C ALA A 48 12.28 -4.35 1.87
N ALA A 49 11.55 -3.46 2.54
CA ALA A 49 11.79 -3.10 3.93
C ALA A 49 11.64 -4.31 4.87
N THR A 50 10.58 -5.11 4.68
CA THR A 50 10.33 -6.30 5.51
C THR A 50 11.40 -7.37 5.29
N GLU A 51 11.85 -7.57 4.04
CA GLU A 51 12.97 -8.46 3.72
C GLU A 51 14.27 -7.99 4.37
N ALA A 52 14.58 -6.69 4.33
CA ALA A 52 15.75 -6.13 4.99
C ALA A 52 15.69 -6.31 6.51
N VAL A 53 14.54 -6.05 7.14
CA VAL A 53 14.32 -6.29 8.58
C VAL A 53 14.53 -7.75 8.95
N LEU A 54 13.97 -8.69 8.17
CA LEU A 54 14.15 -10.13 8.39
C LEU A 54 15.61 -10.58 8.19
N ALA A 55 16.35 -9.90 7.31
CA ALA A 55 17.78 -10.15 7.09
C ALA A 55 18.69 -9.45 8.12
N GLY A 56 18.16 -8.60 8.99
CA GLY A 56 18.95 -7.75 9.89
C GLY A 56 19.76 -6.68 9.16
N ALA A 57 19.34 -6.30 7.95
CA ALA A 57 19.98 -5.28 7.13
C ALA A 57 19.33 -3.90 7.37
N PRO A 58 20.10 -2.80 7.27
CA PRO A 58 19.53 -1.45 7.38
C PRO A 58 18.59 -1.17 6.21
N PHE A 59 17.51 -0.43 6.48
CA PHE A 59 16.58 0.06 5.48
C PHE A 59 15.97 1.38 5.96
N ALA A 60 15.81 2.33 5.05
CA ALA A 60 15.02 3.54 5.27
C ALA A 60 13.77 3.43 4.38
N TYR A 61 12.61 3.48 5.01
CA TYR A 61 11.33 3.41 4.33
C TYR A 61 10.83 4.81 4.02
N TYR A 62 10.65 5.08 2.72
CA TYR A 62 10.00 6.27 2.21
C TYR A 62 8.69 5.82 1.60
N ASP A 63 7.58 6.33 2.13
CA ASP A 63 6.30 6.06 1.53
C ASP A 63 6.16 6.75 0.18
N LEU A 64 5.18 6.25 -0.56
CA LEU A 64 4.98 6.62 -1.94
C LEU A 64 3.78 7.54 -2.13
N GLU A 65 3.24 8.15 -1.07
CA GLU A 65 2.17 9.16 -1.22
C GLU A 65 2.60 10.31 -2.14
N THR A 66 3.92 10.54 -2.24
CA THR A 66 4.51 11.52 -3.15
C THR A 66 4.91 10.97 -4.52
N ILE A 67 4.59 9.71 -4.89
CA ILE A 67 4.81 9.23 -6.26
C ILE A 67 4.23 10.28 -7.20
N HIS A 68 5.08 10.80 -8.08
CA HIS A 68 4.65 11.78 -9.04
C HIS A 68 3.69 11.12 -10.01
N ARG A 69 2.57 11.79 -10.32
CA ARG A 69 1.55 11.31 -11.26
C ARG A 69 2.10 10.60 -12.51
N PRO A 70 3.19 11.06 -13.17
CA PRO A 70 3.77 10.36 -14.32
C PRO A 70 4.28 8.94 -14.05
N GLN A 71 4.77 8.66 -12.85
CA GLN A 71 5.27 7.33 -12.46
C GLN A 71 4.10 6.35 -12.25
N VAL A 72 3.02 6.82 -11.60
CA VAL A 72 1.78 6.05 -11.50
C VAL A 72 1.21 5.78 -12.89
N ASP A 73 1.17 6.80 -13.75
CA ASP A 73 0.65 6.67 -15.11
C ASP A 73 1.48 5.66 -15.95
N ALA A 74 2.80 5.63 -15.75
CA ALA A 74 3.67 4.66 -16.38
C ALA A 74 3.34 3.22 -15.94
N LEU A 75 3.14 2.98 -14.64
CA LEU A 75 2.71 1.68 -14.12
C LEU A 75 1.36 1.25 -14.70
N VAL A 76 0.40 2.19 -14.79
CA VAL A 76 -0.91 1.92 -15.39
C VAL A 76 -0.78 1.49 -16.86
N ALA A 77 0.08 2.17 -17.62
CA ALA A 77 0.34 1.84 -19.02
C ALA A 77 1.06 0.49 -19.17
N GLU A 78 2.05 0.21 -18.31
CA GLU A 78 2.82 -1.04 -18.32
C GLU A 78 1.95 -2.27 -18.02
N HIS A 79 1.04 -2.16 -17.06
CA HIS A 79 0.19 -3.26 -16.63
C HIS A 79 -1.14 -3.36 -17.38
N GLY A 80 -1.37 -2.54 -18.41
CA GLY A 80 -2.53 -2.67 -19.28
C GLY A 80 -3.87 -2.33 -18.59
N GLY A 81 -3.84 -1.43 -17.61
CA GLY A 81 -5.03 -0.97 -16.89
C GLY A 81 -5.41 -1.82 -15.68
N LEU A 82 -6.67 -1.70 -15.23
CA LEU A 82 -7.11 -2.17 -13.91
C LEU A 82 -6.91 -3.68 -13.68
N ASP A 83 -7.16 -4.53 -14.68
CA ASP A 83 -7.04 -5.98 -14.52
C ASP A 83 -5.59 -6.42 -14.23
N GLY A 84 -4.63 -5.88 -14.97
CA GLY A 84 -3.22 -6.19 -14.74
C GLY A 84 -2.69 -5.58 -13.45
N LEU A 85 -3.18 -4.39 -13.08
CA LEU A 85 -2.88 -3.78 -11.79
C LEU A 85 -3.49 -4.57 -10.62
N ALA A 86 -4.68 -5.13 -10.77
CA ALA A 86 -5.29 -6.00 -9.78
C ALA A 86 -4.50 -7.30 -9.61
N ALA A 87 -3.95 -7.86 -10.70
CA ALA A 87 -3.04 -9.00 -10.62
C ALA A 87 -1.74 -8.64 -9.88
N LEU A 88 -1.16 -7.47 -10.18
CA LEU A 88 0.02 -6.95 -9.49
C LEU A 88 -0.26 -6.77 -7.98
N LEU A 89 -1.34 -6.08 -7.62
CA LEU A 89 -1.71 -5.84 -6.22
C LEU A 89 -1.92 -7.15 -5.45
N ARG A 90 -2.54 -8.17 -6.04
CA ARG A 90 -2.66 -9.49 -5.40
C ARG A 90 -1.30 -10.13 -5.13
N ALA A 91 -0.36 -10.02 -6.07
CA ALA A 91 0.98 -10.58 -5.92
C ALA A 91 1.77 -9.86 -4.81
N THR A 92 1.79 -8.54 -4.83
CA THR A 92 2.54 -7.71 -3.88
C THR A 92 1.97 -7.80 -2.47
N SER A 93 0.65 -7.66 -2.31
CA SER A 93 -0.03 -7.77 -1.01
C SER A 93 0.08 -9.17 -0.40
N GLY A 94 -0.04 -10.22 -1.21
CA GLY A 94 0.16 -11.61 -0.78
C GLY A 94 1.58 -11.86 -0.27
N LYS A 95 2.58 -11.33 -0.99
CA LYS A 95 3.99 -11.38 -0.56
C LYS A 95 4.20 -10.62 0.74
N LEU A 96 3.67 -9.40 0.87
CA LEU A 96 3.79 -8.60 2.09
C LEU A 96 3.15 -9.30 3.29
N CYS A 97 1.94 -9.85 3.14
CA CYS A 97 1.26 -10.60 4.19
C CYS A 97 2.11 -11.80 4.64
N THR A 98 2.67 -12.56 3.69
CA THR A 98 3.51 -13.73 3.97
C THR A 98 4.80 -13.36 4.70
N LEU A 99 5.43 -12.24 4.35
CA LEU A 99 6.61 -11.75 5.04
C LEU A 99 6.27 -11.22 6.44
N THR A 100 5.13 -10.54 6.57
CA THR A 100 4.61 -10.05 7.85
C THR A 100 4.35 -11.19 8.83
N ASP A 101 3.80 -12.31 8.36
CA ASP A 101 3.61 -13.54 9.15
C ASP A 101 4.92 -14.05 9.77
N ARG A 102 6.07 -13.75 9.15
CA ARG A 102 7.40 -14.25 9.56
C ARG A 102 8.15 -13.32 10.51
N LEU A 103 7.68 -12.07 10.71
CA LEU A 103 8.45 -11.06 11.45
C LEU A 103 8.69 -11.46 12.92
N GLY A 104 7.68 -11.99 13.61
CA GLY A 104 7.80 -12.29 15.04
C GLY A 104 8.35 -11.07 15.82
N LEU A 105 9.43 -11.26 16.57
CA LEU A 105 10.10 -10.18 17.31
C LEU A 105 10.81 -9.16 16.43
N ALA A 106 11.16 -9.49 15.17
CA ALA A 106 11.77 -8.55 14.24
C ALA A 106 10.83 -7.39 13.85
N ALA A 107 9.54 -7.49 14.17
CA ALA A 107 8.61 -6.36 14.07
C ALA A 107 9.01 -5.16 14.95
N GLU A 108 9.80 -5.38 16.02
CA GLU A 108 10.30 -4.30 16.88
C GLU A 108 11.57 -3.63 16.33
N THR A 109 12.09 -4.08 15.19
CA THR A 109 13.27 -3.48 14.56
C THR A 109 13.01 -2.02 14.21
N PRO A 110 13.85 -1.08 14.68
CA PRO A 110 13.74 0.33 14.31
C PRO A 110 14.08 0.55 12.83
N VAL A 111 13.18 1.22 12.11
CA VAL A 111 13.32 1.57 10.70
C VAL A 111 13.09 3.07 10.56
N GLU A 112 14.04 3.77 9.92
CA GLU A 112 13.86 5.18 9.55
C GLU A 112 12.65 5.27 8.61
N THR A 113 11.60 5.97 9.03
CA THR A 113 10.30 5.99 8.37
C THR A 113 9.93 7.43 8.01
N HIS A 114 9.76 7.66 6.72
CA HIS A 114 9.24 8.89 6.15
C HIS A 114 7.89 8.56 5.54
N LEU A 115 6.81 8.97 6.20
CA LEU A 115 5.44 8.70 5.80
C LEU A 115 4.62 9.99 5.80
N ARG A 116 3.88 10.25 4.75
CA ARG A 116 2.94 11.34 4.65
C ARG A 116 1.62 10.84 4.09
N GLU A 117 0.53 11.05 4.82
CA GLU A 117 -0.83 10.75 4.36
C GLU A 117 -1.64 12.04 4.36
N GLY A 118 -1.79 12.69 3.20
CA GLY A 118 -2.48 13.97 3.10
C GLY A 118 -1.97 15.02 4.11
N PHE A 119 -2.88 15.57 4.91
CA PHE A 119 -2.55 16.44 6.06
C PHE A 119 -2.68 15.72 7.41
N ASP A 120 -3.18 14.49 7.41
CA ASP A 120 -3.64 13.78 8.61
C ASP A 120 -2.54 12.94 9.26
N LEU A 121 -1.52 12.55 8.50
CA LEU A 121 -0.36 11.82 9.02
C LEU A 121 0.94 12.38 8.41
N ARG A 122 1.90 12.70 9.27
CA ARG A 122 3.28 12.96 8.88
C ARG A 122 4.20 12.31 9.90
N VAL A 123 5.05 11.40 9.44
CA VAL A 123 6.09 10.72 10.20
C VAL A 123 7.41 11.02 9.51
N GLU A 124 8.35 11.57 10.27
CA GLU A 124 9.75 11.75 9.88
C GLU A 124 10.58 11.31 11.09
N ASP A 125 10.50 10.01 11.40
CA ASP A 125 11.05 9.45 12.65
C ASP A 125 11.42 7.97 12.46
N THR A 126 12.18 7.42 13.42
CA THR A 126 12.45 5.99 13.49
C THR A 126 11.32 5.28 14.23
N LEU A 127 10.65 4.35 13.56
CA LEU A 127 9.56 3.55 14.14
C LEU A 127 9.93 2.07 14.18
N PRO A 128 9.41 1.30 15.15
CA PRO A 128 9.36 -0.16 15.02
C PRO A 128 8.67 -0.53 13.70
N TRP A 129 9.25 -1.43 12.91
CA TRP A 129 8.69 -1.79 11.59
C TRP A 129 7.24 -2.27 11.67
N GLY A 130 6.88 -2.99 12.73
CA GLY A 130 5.51 -3.41 13.02
C GLY A 130 4.53 -2.25 13.18
N ARG A 131 5.00 -1.07 13.64
CA ARG A 131 4.18 0.14 13.72
C ARG A 131 3.92 0.73 12.34
N THR A 132 4.90 0.73 11.43
CA THR A 132 4.72 1.19 10.05
C THR A 132 3.73 0.29 9.29
N LEU A 133 3.82 -1.03 9.48
CA LEU A 133 2.83 -1.99 8.94
C LEU A 133 1.42 -1.79 9.53
N ASP A 134 1.32 -1.44 10.81
CA ASP A 134 0.04 -1.14 11.45
C ASP A 134 -0.57 0.16 10.91
N LEU A 135 0.23 1.20 10.64
CA LEU A 135 -0.24 2.43 9.98
C LEU A 135 -0.72 2.15 8.54
N HIS A 136 0.00 1.33 7.79
CA HIS A 136 -0.46 0.88 6.46
C HIS A 136 -1.81 0.18 6.55
N THR A 137 -1.95 -0.73 7.50
CA THR A 137 -3.18 -1.52 7.72
C THR A 137 -4.37 -0.67 8.16
N THR A 138 -4.15 0.30 9.04
CA THR A 138 -5.23 1.01 9.75
C THR A 138 -5.54 2.39 9.20
N VAL A 139 -4.66 2.97 8.38
CA VAL A 139 -4.79 4.31 7.81
C VAL A 139 -4.78 4.26 6.29
N HIS A 140 -3.67 3.80 5.70
CA HIS A 140 -3.45 3.89 4.25
C HIS A 140 -4.42 3.02 3.44
N LEU A 141 -4.54 1.72 3.78
CA LEU A 141 -5.48 0.82 3.09
C LEU A 141 -6.95 1.28 3.23
N PRO A 142 -7.46 1.63 4.43
CA PRO A 142 -8.83 2.15 4.57
C PRO A 142 -9.07 3.47 3.81
N LYS A 143 -8.09 4.37 3.73
CA LYS A 143 -8.20 5.61 2.94
C LYS A 143 -8.42 5.29 1.47
N HIS A 144 -7.58 4.45 0.87
CA HIS A 144 -7.70 4.12 -0.55
C HIS A 144 -8.95 3.26 -0.85
N LEU A 145 -9.36 2.40 0.08
CA LEU A 145 -10.64 1.70 -0.01
C LEU A 145 -11.82 2.68 -0.06
N ALA A 146 -11.80 3.74 0.77
CA ALA A 146 -12.84 4.77 0.74
C ALA A 146 -12.85 5.52 -0.60
N GLN A 147 -11.67 5.84 -1.16
CA GLN A 147 -11.56 6.47 -2.47
C GLN A 147 -12.12 5.58 -3.60
N LEU A 148 -11.77 4.29 -3.62
CA LEU A 148 -12.34 3.34 -4.60
C LEU A 148 -13.88 3.27 -4.48
N ARG A 149 -14.40 3.19 -3.26
CA ARG A 149 -15.85 3.20 -3.00
C ARG A 149 -16.53 4.48 -3.47
N MET A 150 -15.86 5.63 -3.38
CA MET A 150 -16.38 6.89 -3.93
C MET A 150 -16.45 6.84 -5.46
N LEU A 151 -15.41 6.32 -6.12
CA LEU A 151 -15.37 6.19 -7.58
C LEU A 151 -16.45 5.25 -8.12
N ARG A 152 -16.81 4.17 -7.40
CA ARG A 152 -17.89 3.24 -7.83
C ARG A 152 -19.29 3.84 -7.66
N ARG A 153 -19.45 4.82 -6.78
CA ARG A 153 -20.76 5.47 -6.50
C ARG A 153 -21.03 6.68 -7.39
N GLY A 154 -20.04 7.14 -8.16
CA GLY A 154 -20.17 8.24 -9.12
C GLY A 154 -20.58 7.72 -10.49
#